data_AF-A0A2M7VHQ2-F1
#
_entry.id   AF-A0A2M7VHQ2-F1
#
_cell.length_a   1.000
_cell.length_b   1.000
_cell.length_c   1.000
_cell.angle_alpha   90.00
_cell.angle_beta   90.00
_cell.angle_gamma   90.00
#
_symmetry.space_group_name_H-M   'P 1'
#
loop_
_entity.id
_entity.type
_entity.pdbx_description
1 polymer ?
#
loop_
_entity_poly.entity_id
_entity_poly.type
_entity_poly.pdbx_seq_one_letter_code
_entity_poly.pdbx_strand_id
1 'polypeptide(L)'
;MIFKKIFFSLLLALVISNFAFFAYPAVAATPLEQCREYCKDRTKPIDPGLACLCSRDNPKCPASDPNCERHESGIIDRATNWIFYLALVLCPLFILLGAFMFYAAAGDSKNATTGKKIIIYAMIGLAIALCTKLIYAVVRFLIGQ
;
A
#
# COMPACT_ATOMS: atom_id res chain seq x y z
N MET A 1 -29.86 -13.25 13.73
CA MET A 1 -29.54 -11.91 13.15
C MET A 1 -28.62 -11.06 14.03
N ILE A 2 -28.70 -11.15 15.37
CA ILE A 2 -27.79 -10.43 16.30
C ILE A 2 -26.31 -10.83 16.14
N PHE A 3 -26.00 -12.13 16.00
CA PHE A 3 -24.62 -12.61 15.91
C PHE A 3 -23.87 -12.10 14.65
N LYS A 4 -24.59 -12.02 13.51
CA LYS A 4 -24.07 -11.46 12.25
C LYS A 4 -23.72 -9.97 12.37
N LYS A 5 -24.49 -9.20 13.16
CA LYS A 5 -24.26 -7.76 13.37
C LYS A 5 -23.07 -7.50 14.29
N ILE A 6 -22.93 -8.29 15.36
CA ILE A 6 -21.83 -8.17 16.33
C ILE A 6 -20.50 -8.53 15.65
N PHE A 7 -20.43 -9.63 14.90
CA PHE A 7 -19.22 -10.05 14.21
C PHE A 7 -18.80 -9.05 13.11
N PHE A 8 -19.77 -8.53 12.36
CA PHE A 8 -19.52 -7.51 11.33
C PHE A 8 -19.04 -6.18 11.94
N SER A 9 -19.61 -5.76 13.08
CA SER A 9 -19.18 -4.56 13.81
C SER A 9 -17.77 -4.69 14.37
N LEU A 10 -17.38 -5.88 14.84
CA LEU A 10 -16.07 -6.14 15.43
C LEU A 10 -14.98 -6.20 14.35
N LEU A 11 -15.27 -6.79 13.19
CA LEU A 11 -14.40 -6.74 12.01
C LEU A 11 -14.25 -5.33 11.45
N LEU A 12 -15.36 -4.57 11.35
CA LEU A 12 -15.32 -3.18 10.88
C LEU A 12 -14.50 -2.30 11.83
N ALA A 13 -14.63 -2.47 13.15
CA ALA A 13 -13.83 -1.76 14.14
C ALA A 13 -12.33 -2.10 14.06
N LEU A 14 -11.99 -3.37 13.81
CA LEU A 14 -10.59 -3.80 13.60
C LEU A 14 -9.99 -3.14 12.35
N VAL A 15 -10.76 -3.10 11.26
CA VAL A 15 -10.40 -2.42 10.02
C VAL A 15 -10.23 -0.91 10.21
N ILE A 16 -11.16 -0.25 10.93
CA ILE A 16 -11.11 1.18 11.20
C ILE A 16 -9.91 1.54 12.10
N SER A 17 -9.59 0.71 13.10
CA SER A 17 -8.42 0.94 13.96
C SER A 17 -7.10 0.82 13.20
N ASN A 18 -6.99 -0.12 12.25
CA ASN A 18 -5.83 -0.26 11.39
C ASN A 18 -5.77 0.89 10.37
N PHE A 19 -6.90 1.25 9.76
CA PHE A 19 -6.99 2.36 8.82
C PHE A 19 -6.58 3.70 9.46
N ALA A 20 -6.96 3.94 10.72
CA ALA A 20 -6.48 5.09 11.48
C ALA A 20 -4.96 5.08 11.65
N PHE A 21 -4.34 3.94 11.95
CA PHE A 21 -2.89 3.81 12.12
C PHE A 21 -2.09 4.08 10.83
N PHE A 22 -2.66 3.80 9.65
CA PHE A 22 -2.02 4.07 8.35
C PHE A 22 -2.41 5.41 7.72
N ALA A 23 -3.53 6.02 8.15
CA ALA A 23 -3.92 7.38 7.78
C ALA A 23 -3.23 8.45 8.64
N TYR A 24 -2.76 8.10 9.85
CA TYR A 24 -1.66 8.84 10.44
C TYR A 24 -0.45 8.60 9.55
N PRO A 25 0.09 9.63 8.86
CA PRO A 25 1.49 9.50 8.54
C PRO A 25 2.16 9.33 9.90
N ALA A 26 2.98 8.30 10.07
CA ALA A 26 4.04 8.36 11.06
C ALA A 26 4.92 9.55 10.64
N VAL A 27 4.49 10.77 10.97
CA VAL A 27 5.35 11.95 11.08
C VAL A 27 6.12 11.75 12.37
N ALA A 28 6.99 10.74 12.37
CA ALA A 28 8.30 10.93 12.94
C ALA A 28 9.08 11.65 11.84
N ALA A 29 9.54 12.87 12.13
CA ALA A 29 10.37 13.65 11.22
C ALA A 29 11.49 12.77 10.65
N THR A 30 11.44 12.48 9.35
CA THR A 30 12.49 11.72 8.69
C THR A 30 13.71 12.63 8.55
N PRO A 31 14.94 12.12 8.78
CA PRO A 31 16.19 12.81 8.41
C PRO A 31 16.22 13.23 6.92
N LEU A 32 15.36 12.60 6.11
CA LEU A 32 15.20 12.88 4.69
C LEU A 32 14.61 14.27 4.40
N GLU A 33 13.73 14.82 5.24
CA GLU A 33 13.15 16.14 4.98
C GLU A 33 14.18 17.26 5.25
N GLN A 34 15.02 17.09 6.28
CA GLN A 34 16.11 18.00 6.58
C GLN A 34 17.20 17.97 5.49
N CYS A 35 17.56 16.77 5.01
CA CYS A 35 18.44 16.65 3.85
C CYS A 35 17.82 17.24 2.57
N ARG A 36 16.50 17.12 2.36
CA ARG A 36 15.82 17.74 1.21
C ARG A 36 15.93 19.26 1.24
N GLU A 37 15.78 19.86 2.41
CA GLU A 37 15.89 21.31 2.56
C GLU A 37 17.33 21.81 2.45
N TYR A 38 18.29 21.06 3.00
CA TYR A 38 19.73 21.31 2.80
C TYR A 38 20.16 21.21 1.34
N CYS A 39 19.62 20.26 0.57
CA CYS A 39 19.92 20.15 -0.86
C CYS A 39 19.27 21.27 -1.70
N LYS A 40 18.25 21.97 -1.18
CA LYS A 40 17.75 23.21 -1.77
C LYS A 40 18.61 24.42 -1.41
N ASP A 41 19.06 24.49 -0.16
CA ASP A 41 19.87 25.59 0.36
C ASP A 41 21.00 25.08 1.28
N ARG A 42 22.25 25.11 0.77
CA ARG A 42 23.45 24.64 1.48
C ARG A 42 23.86 25.51 2.67
N THR A 43 23.17 26.62 2.93
CA THR A 43 23.44 27.48 4.09
C THR A 43 22.74 27.00 5.36
N LYS A 44 21.80 26.05 5.25
CA LYS A 44 21.08 25.54 6.41
C LYS A 44 21.94 24.56 7.24
N PRO A 45 21.90 24.64 8.57
CA PRO A 45 22.65 23.73 9.44
C PRO A 45 22.06 22.31 9.40
N ILE A 46 22.94 21.32 9.40
CA ILE A 46 22.61 19.89 9.55
C ILE A 46 23.04 19.43 10.95
N ASP A 47 22.29 18.50 11.54
CA ASP A 47 22.68 17.88 12.82
C ASP A 47 24.03 17.14 12.70
N PRO A 48 24.92 17.27 13.69
CA PRO A 48 26.22 16.63 13.67
C PRO A 48 26.06 15.10 13.69
N GLY A 49 26.41 14.46 12.58
CA GLY A 49 26.28 13.00 12.38
C GLY A 49 25.49 12.61 11.11
N LEU A 50 24.88 13.57 10.42
CA LEU A 50 24.16 13.32 9.18
C LEU A 50 24.95 13.82 7.97
N ALA A 51 25.30 12.89 7.06
CA ALA A 51 25.88 13.21 5.77
C ALA A 51 24.81 13.11 4.68
N CYS A 52 24.36 14.25 4.16
CA CYS A 52 23.39 14.30 3.07
C CYS A 52 24.12 14.21 1.71
N LEU A 53 23.90 13.13 0.96
CA LEU A 53 24.34 13.02 -0.44
C LEU A 53 23.25 13.62 -1.34
N CYS A 54 23.49 14.81 -1.88
CA CYS A 54 22.55 15.45 -2.79
C CYS A 54 22.63 14.83 -4.19
N SER A 55 21.50 14.73 -4.90
CA SER A 55 21.44 14.12 -6.24
C SER A 55 22.34 14.83 -7.27
N ARG A 56 22.64 16.12 -7.05
CA ARG A 56 23.60 16.89 -7.87
C ARG A 56 25.07 16.47 -7.69
N ASP A 57 25.39 15.79 -6.60
CA ASP A 57 26.74 15.30 -6.29
C ASP A 57 26.89 13.80 -6.61
N ASN A 58 25.85 13.14 -7.15
CA ASN A 58 25.91 11.73 -7.52
C ASN A 58 26.76 11.54 -8.79
N PRO A 59 27.85 10.75 -8.74
CA PRO A 59 28.71 10.50 -9.91
C PRO A 59 28.00 9.76 -11.06
N LYS A 60 26.78 9.25 -10.85
CA LYS A 60 25.93 8.68 -11.91
C LYS A 60 25.08 9.71 -12.68
N CYS A 61 25.11 11.00 -12.31
CA CYS A 61 24.38 12.06 -13.02
C CYS A 61 25.33 13.08 -13.67
N PRO A 62 25.43 13.13 -15.00
CA PRO A 62 26.14 14.21 -15.69
C PRO A 62 25.31 15.51 -15.62
N ALA A 63 25.99 16.65 -15.47
CA ALA A 63 25.39 17.98 -15.31
C ALA A 63 24.52 18.48 -16.50
N SER A 64 24.40 17.68 -17.57
CA SER A 64 23.66 18.00 -18.79
C SER A 64 22.32 17.28 -18.93
N ASP A 65 21.92 16.42 -17.98
CA ASP A 65 20.62 15.72 -18.07
C ASP A 65 19.54 16.45 -17.25
N PRO A 66 18.54 17.09 -17.89
CA PRO A 66 17.45 17.77 -17.19
C PRO A 66 16.49 16.82 -16.48
N ASN A 67 16.65 15.49 -16.63
CA ASN A 67 15.77 14.47 -16.03
C ASN A 67 16.38 13.72 -14.84
N CYS A 68 17.58 14.07 -14.36
CA CYS A 68 18.19 13.44 -13.17
C CYS A 68 17.36 13.63 -11.87
N GLU A 69 16.33 14.50 -11.88
CA GLU A 69 15.43 14.72 -10.73
C GLU A 69 13.99 14.21 -10.93
N ARG A 70 13.59 13.73 -12.12
CA ARG A 70 12.21 13.24 -12.33
C ARG A 70 12.04 11.77 -11.94
N HIS A 71 12.37 11.43 -10.70
CA HIS A 71 11.52 10.48 -9.99
C HIS A 71 10.48 11.32 -9.23
N GLU A 72 9.54 11.92 -9.98
CA GLU A 72 8.32 12.46 -9.39
C GLU A 72 7.52 11.26 -8.84
N SER A 73 7.93 10.78 -7.67
CA SER A 73 7.11 9.96 -6.76
C SER A 73 6.04 10.86 -6.13
N GLY A 74 5.35 11.62 -6.97
CA GLY A 74 4.26 12.50 -6.63
C GLY A 74 2.96 11.77 -6.88
N ILE A 75 2.19 11.52 -5.82
CA ILE A 75 0.84 10.92 -5.85
C ILE A 75 0.76 9.47 -6.31
N ILE A 76 1.45 9.03 -7.36
CA ILE A 76 1.29 7.67 -7.93
C ILE A 76 1.75 6.58 -6.95
N ASP A 77 2.92 6.75 -6.33
CA ASP A 77 3.40 5.80 -5.31
C ASP A 77 2.50 5.80 -4.07
N ARG A 78 2.03 6.99 -3.65
CA ARG A 78 1.11 7.11 -2.51
C ARG A 78 -0.24 6.45 -2.81
N ALA A 79 -0.79 6.66 -4.01
CA ALA A 79 -2.05 6.09 -4.47
C ALA A 79 -1.94 4.57 -4.63
N THR A 80 -0.83 4.08 -5.19
CA THR A 80 -0.59 2.64 -5.37
C THR A 80 -0.42 1.94 -4.03
N ASN A 81 0.31 2.54 -3.08
CA ASN A 81 0.45 1.98 -1.76
C ASN A 81 -0.92 1.98 -1.04
N TRP A 82 -1.67 3.07 -1.13
CA TRP A 82 -2.98 3.19 -0.50
C TRP A 82 -4.01 2.20 -1.06
N ILE A 83 -4.08 2.01 -2.39
CA ILE A 83 -4.98 1.04 -3.01
C ILE A 83 -4.58 -0.40 -2.66
N PHE A 84 -3.28 -0.69 -2.59
CA PHE A 84 -2.76 -2.01 -2.22
C PHE A 84 -3.11 -2.35 -0.77
N TYR A 85 -2.94 -1.41 0.15
CA TYR A 85 -3.35 -1.59 1.55
C TYR A 85 -4.85 -1.76 1.69
N LEU A 86 -5.65 -0.95 0.98
CA LEU A 86 -7.11 -1.09 0.98
C LEU A 86 -7.53 -2.49 0.51
N ALA A 87 -6.93 -2.99 -0.57
CA ALA A 87 -7.18 -4.33 -1.06
C ALA A 87 -6.79 -5.41 -0.03
N LEU A 88 -5.65 -5.26 0.65
CA LEU A 88 -5.14 -6.23 1.62
C LEU A 88 -6.02 -6.37 2.86
N VAL A 89 -6.65 -5.27 3.28
CA VAL A 89 -7.59 -5.24 4.43
C VAL A 89 -9.01 -5.65 4.02
N LEU A 90 -9.46 -5.25 2.83
CA LEU A 90 -10.81 -5.51 2.35
C LEU A 90 -10.99 -6.95 1.84
N CYS A 91 -9.93 -7.57 1.31
CA CYS A 91 -9.96 -8.94 0.81
C CYS A 91 -10.38 -9.99 1.88
N PRO A 92 -9.77 -10.07 3.07
CA PRO A 92 -10.20 -11.02 4.10
C PRO A 92 -11.64 -10.79 4.56
N LEU A 93 -12.14 -9.53 4.53
CA LEU A 93 -13.53 -9.21 4.85
C LEU A 93 -14.51 -9.91 3.88
N PHE A 94 -14.25 -9.83 2.57
CA PHE A 94 -15.07 -10.48 1.56
C PHE A 94 -14.98 -12.01 1.63
N ILE A 95 -13.80 -12.56 1.92
CA ILE A 95 -13.60 -13.99 2.12
C ILE A 95 -14.46 -14.48 3.29
N LEU A 96 -14.44 -13.80 4.44
CA LEU A 96 -15.24 -14.20 5.60
C LEU A 96 -16.75 -14.08 5.34
N LEU A 97 -17.20 -13.03 4.66
CA LEU A 97 -18.61 -12.87 4.30
C LEU A 97 -19.09 -13.99 3.37
N GLY A 98 -18.30 -14.33 2.36
CA GLY A 98 -18.59 -15.43 1.45
C GLY A 98 -18.55 -16.79 2.14
N ALA A 99 -17.57 -17.01 3.01
CA ALA A 99 -17.41 -18.25 3.77
C ALA A 99 -18.58 -18.49 4.73
N PHE A 100 -19.01 -17.46 5.47
CA PHE A 100 -20.14 -17.59 6.38
C PHE A 100 -21.45 -17.81 5.63
N MET A 101 -21.64 -17.16 4.47
CA MET A 101 -22.85 -17.35 3.66
C MET A 101 -22.88 -18.73 2.98
N PHE A 102 -21.72 -19.28 2.64
CA PHE A 102 -21.57 -20.65 2.16
C PHE A 102 -21.85 -21.66 3.29
N TYR A 103 -21.32 -21.42 4.49
CA TYR A 103 -21.49 -22.30 5.65
C TYR A 103 -22.93 -22.29 6.19
N ALA A 104 -23.58 -21.13 6.22
CA ALA A 104 -24.96 -20.98 6.68
C ALA A 104 -26.01 -21.40 5.65
N ALA A 105 -25.62 -21.78 4.43
CA ALA A 105 -26.51 -22.31 3.41
C ALA A 105 -26.83 -23.78 3.70
N ALA A 106 -27.62 -24.03 4.74
CA ALA A 106 -28.09 -25.36 5.15
C ALA A 106 -29.15 -25.93 4.17
N GLY A 107 -28.77 -26.14 2.90
CA GLY A 107 -29.61 -26.78 1.87
C GLY A 107 -30.20 -25.85 0.80
N ASP A 108 -30.02 -24.54 0.91
CA ASP A 108 -30.44 -23.58 -0.13
C ASP A 108 -29.32 -23.33 -1.15
N SER A 109 -29.46 -23.93 -2.34
CA SER A 109 -28.52 -23.85 -3.48
C SER A 109 -28.14 -22.41 -3.84
N LYS A 110 -29.06 -21.45 -3.68
CA LYS A 110 -28.87 -20.07 -4.10
C LYS A 110 -27.84 -19.35 -3.23
N ASN A 111 -27.90 -19.57 -1.92
CA ASN A 111 -26.98 -18.95 -0.96
C ASN A 111 -25.59 -19.58 -0.99
N ALA A 112 -25.52 -20.90 -1.21
CA ALA A 112 -24.26 -21.61 -1.40
C ALA A 112 -23.52 -21.14 -2.66
N THR A 113 -24.24 -20.99 -3.78
CA THR A 113 -23.66 -20.51 -5.04
C THR A 113 -23.17 -19.08 -4.92
N THR A 114 -23.92 -18.22 -4.23
CA THR A 114 -23.57 -16.81 -4.06
C THR A 114 -22.37 -16.64 -3.13
N GLY A 115 -22.27 -17.42 -2.04
CA GLY A 115 -21.09 -17.43 -1.16
C GLY A 115 -19.80 -17.83 -1.88
N LYS A 116 -19.85 -18.87 -2.73
CA LYS A 116 -18.70 -19.28 -3.56
C LYS A 116 -18.24 -18.19 -4.52
N LYS A 117 -19.18 -17.51 -5.20
CA LYS A 117 -18.85 -16.41 -6.12
C LYS A 117 -18.12 -15.28 -5.42
N ILE A 118 -18.55 -14.88 -4.23
CA ILE A 118 -17.91 -13.84 -3.43
C ILE A 118 -16.46 -14.22 -3.09
N ILE A 119 -16.22 -15.47 -2.68
CA ILE A 119 -14.87 -15.97 -2.37
C ILE A 119 -13.99 -15.96 -3.63
N ILE A 120 -14.51 -16.41 -4.77
CA ILE A 120 -13.77 -16.44 -6.04
C ILE A 120 -13.38 -15.02 -6.47
N TYR A 121 -14.30 -14.05 -6.40
CA TYR A 121 -13.99 -12.65 -6.73
C TYR A 121 -12.95 -12.04 -5.78
N ALA A 122 -13.02 -12.36 -4.48
CA ALA A 122 -11.99 -11.93 -3.53
C ALA A 122 -10.62 -12.52 -3.85
N MET A 123 -10.55 -13.80 -4.25
CA MET A 123 -9.33 -14.47 -4.67
C MET A 123 -8.73 -13.84 -5.95
N ILE A 124 -9.57 -13.52 -6.93
CA ILE A 124 -9.14 -12.86 -8.17
C ILE A 124 -8.55 -11.48 -7.86
N GLY A 125 -9.20 -10.69 -6.99
CA GLY A 125 -8.69 -9.39 -6.57
C GLY A 125 -7.33 -9.49 -5.87
N LEU A 126 -7.15 -10.49 -5.00
CA LEU A 126 -5.86 -10.73 -4.34
C LEU A 126 -4.78 -11.18 -5.33
N ALA A 127 -5.12 -12.06 -6.26
CA ALA A 127 -4.20 -12.55 -7.28
C ALA A 127 -3.69 -11.39 -8.16
N ILE A 128 -4.58 -10.50 -8.61
CA ILE A 128 -4.18 -9.32 -9.40
C ILE A 128 -3.23 -8.44 -8.59
N ALA A 129 -3.53 -8.14 -7.32
CA ALA A 129 -2.68 -7.32 -6.47
C ALA A 129 -1.26 -7.90 -6.30
N LEU A 130 -1.15 -9.23 -6.14
CA LEU A 130 0.13 -9.94 -6.06
C LEU A 130 0.88 -9.90 -7.39
N CYS A 131 0.19 -10.15 -8.51
CA CYS A 131 0.78 -10.09 -9.85
C CYS A 131 1.35 -8.71 -10.16
N THR A 132 0.66 -7.62 -9.80
CA THR A 132 1.16 -6.25 -10.00
C THR A 132 2.51 -6.05 -9.32
N LYS A 133 2.67 -6.48 -8.05
CA LYS A 133 3.93 -6.37 -7.33
C LYS A 133 5.04 -7.22 -7.96
N LEU A 134 4.70 -8.42 -8.40
CA LEU A 134 5.65 -9.33 -9.04
C LEU A 134 6.19 -8.72 -10.34
N ILE A 135 5.32 -8.19 -11.19
CA ILE A 135 5.69 -7.53 -12.44
C ILE A 135 6.60 -6.32 -12.15
N TYR A 136 6.23 -5.50 -11.16
CA TYR A 136 7.03 -4.32 -10.79
C TYR A 136 8.44 -4.69 -10.33
N ALA A 137 8.57 -5.77 -9.54
CA ALA A 137 9.86 -6.29 -9.10
C ALA A 137 10.70 -6.83 -10.26
N VAL A 138 10.08 -7.59 -11.18
CA VAL A 138 10.75 -8.13 -12.36
C VAL A 138 11.21 -7.01 -13.29
N VAL A 139 10.39 -5.99 -13.53
CA VAL A 139 10.74 -4.84 -14.37
C VAL A 139 11.96 -4.11 -13.80
N ARG A 140 12.01 -3.88 -12.47
CA ARG A 140 13.18 -3.27 -11.82
C ARG A 140 14.43 -4.12 -11.96
N PHE A 141 14.30 -5.44 -11.79
CA PHE A 141 15.39 -6.38 -11.95
C PHE A 141 15.95 -6.41 -13.39
N LEU A 142 15.09 -6.33 -14.40
CA LEU A 142 15.49 -6.32 -15.81
C LEU A 142 16.17 -5.00 -16.22
N ILE A 143 15.81 -3.88 -15.59
CA ILE A 143 16.40 -2.56 -15.88
C ILE A 143 17.79 -2.40 -15.22
N GLY A 144 18.26 -3.39 -14.45
CA GLY A 144 19.64 -3.40 -13.93
C GLY A 144 19.94 -2.26 -12.95
N GLN A 145 18.92 -1.82 -12.22
CA GLN A 145 19.02 -0.88 -11.09
C GLN A 145 18.94 -1.63 -9.76
#